data_AF-A0A7S1H8Z2-F1
#
_entry.id   AF-A0A7S1H8Z2-F1
#
_cell.length_a   1.000
_cell.length_b   1.000
_cell.length_c   1.000
_cell.angle_alpha   90.00
_cell.angle_beta   90.00
_cell.angle_gamma   90.00
#
_symmetry.space_group_name_H-M   'P 1'
#
loop_
_entity.id
_entity.type
_entity.pdbx_description
1 polymer ?
#
loop_
_entity_poly.entity_id
_entity_poly.type
_entity_poly.pdbx_seq_one_letter_code
_entity_poly.pdbx_strand_id
1 'polypeptide(L)'
;VRGESVQNNETCLMFVTTGVLLRMLEEDKDLESVTHVLVDEVHERTVENDFLLLTLRDLTDRIEDGKSQRQHPLRVCLMSATMDSKVLIEYFGKGTPRVCFPGRTFPVTTLHLEDALYLTRHQVDPQADWCRTSLAGQRRLQRKQAEEGQNEVRHPTEGEWARRLSRADGGVCRALAQLDLDCVNHALITDLVCWYFRKGGLQGALDAIGAA
;
A
#
# COMPACT_ATOMS: atom_id res chain seq x y z
N VAL A 1 -2.92 -22.98 -0.35
CA VAL A 1 -1.89 -22.22 0.41
C VAL A 1 -1.01 -23.19 1.20
N ARG A 2 0.04 -22.75 1.91
CA ARG A 2 0.88 -23.69 2.68
C ARG A 2 0.02 -24.47 3.68
N GLY A 3 0.08 -25.80 3.63
CA GLY A 3 -0.67 -26.68 4.53
C GLY A 3 -2.11 -27.01 4.09
N GLU A 4 -2.64 -26.33 3.08
CA GLU A 4 -4.00 -26.55 2.58
C GLU A 4 -4.01 -26.53 1.05
N SER A 5 -4.45 -27.63 0.44
CA SER A 5 -4.58 -27.77 -1.01
C SER A 5 -5.94 -28.35 -1.35
N VAL A 6 -6.65 -27.69 -2.26
CA VAL A 6 -7.91 -28.16 -2.83
C VAL A 6 -7.74 -28.15 -4.34
N GLN A 7 -7.37 -29.29 -4.89
CA GLN A 7 -7.19 -29.50 -6.32
C GLN A 7 -7.55 -30.94 -6.69
N ASN A 8 -7.94 -31.14 -7.94
CA ASN A 8 -8.21 -32.44 -8.54
C ASN A 8 -7.69 -32.46 -9.98
N ASN A 9 -7.83 -33.59 -10.68
CA ASN A 9 -7.36 -33.74 -12.06
C ASN A 9 -8.10 -32.85 -13.08
N GLU A 10 -9.22 -32.23 -12.69
CA GLU A 10 -10.00 -31.32 -13.54
C GLU A 10 -9.68 -29.85 -13.26
N THR A 11 -8.80 -29.57 -12.30
CA THR A 11 -8.45 -28.21 -11.89
C THR A 11 -7.62 -27.53 -12.98
N CYS A 12 -8.20 -26.55 -13.66
CA CYS A 12 -7.55 -25.81 -14.75
C CYS A 12 -6.93 -24.48 -14.32
N LEU A 13 -7.26 -24.00 -13.12
CA LEU A 13 -6.77 -22.74 -12.55
C LEU A 13 -6.45 -22.95 -11.07
N MET A 14 -5.23 -22.57 -10.68
CA MET A 14 -4.79 -22.68 -9.30
C MET A 14 -4.36 -21.31 -8.78
N PHE A 15 -4.97 -20.90 -7.67
CA PHE A 15 -4.53 -19.73 -6.92
C PHE A 15 -3.54 -20.19 -5.84
N VAL A 16 -2.32 -19.68 -5.92
CA VAL A 16 -1.25 -20.01 -4.99
C VAL A 16 -0.59 -18.73 -4.47
N THR A 17 -0.02 -18.80 -3.27
CA THR A 17 0.88 -17.75 -2.82
C THR A 17 2.22 -17.86 -3.54
N THR A 18 2.94 -16.74 -3.64
CA THR A 18 4.30 -16.67 -4.22
C THR A 18 5.20 -17.78 -3.69
N GLY A 19 5.23 -18.00 -2.37
CA GLY A 19 6.05 -19.04 -1.75
C GLY A 19 5.69 -20.47 -2.13
N VAL A 20 4.41 -20.76 -2.45
CA VAL A 20 4.00 -22.08 -2.95
C VAL A 20 4.48 -22.27 -4.39
N LEU A 21 4.35 -21.24 -5.24
CA LEU A 21 4.85 -21.30 -6.62
C LEU A 21 6.38 -21.45 -6.68
N LEU A 22 7.11 -20.78 -5.79
CA LEU A 22 8.57 -20.94 -5.68
C LEU A 22 8.96 -22.38 -5.33
N ARG A 23 8.21 -23.06 -4.44
CA ARG A 23 8.43 -24.48 -4.15
C ARG A 23 8.11 -25.38 -5.33
N MET A 24 7.04 -25.08 -6.07
CA MET A 24 6.73 -25.80 -7.32
C MET A 24 7.87 -25.66 -8.33
N LEU A 25 8.47 -24.48 -8.46
CA LEU A 25 9.65 -24.22 -9.30
C LEU A 25 10.92 -24.94 -8.82
N GLU A 26 11.05 -25.17 -7.51
CA GLU A 26 12.15 -25.95 -6.94
C GLU A 26 12.03 -27.44 -7.29
N GLU A 27 10.80 -27.98 -7.22
CA GLU A 27 10.48 -29.37 -7.55
C GLU A 27 10.48 -29.63 -9.07
N ASP A 28 9.90 -28.72 -9.84
CA ASP A 28 9.84 -28.72 -11.30
C ASP A 28 10.36 -27.39 -11.86
N LYS A 29 11.65 -27.37 -12.18
CA LYS A 29 12.38 -26.19 -12.68
C LYS A 29 11.87 -25.67 -14.02
N ASP A 30 11.14 -26.48 -14.76
CA ASP A 30 10.59 -26.11 -16.06
C ASP A 30 9.09 -25.82 -15.96
N LEU A 31 8.39 -26.16 -14.87
CA LEU A 31 6.94 -26.04 -14.71
C LEU A 31 6.13 -26.74 -15.83
N GLU A 32 6.53 -27.93 -16.27
CA GLU A 32 6.07 -28.58 -17.52
C GLU A 32 4.54 -28.64 -17.64
N SER A 33 3.85 -28.89 -16.51
CA SER A 33 2.38 -28.99 -16.45
C SER A 33 1.65 -27.65 -16.52
N VAL A 34 2.36 -26.52 -16.37
CA VAL A 34 1.79 -25.18 -16.34
C VAL A 34 1.97 -24.50 -17.69
N THR A 35 0.89 -23.93 -18.22
CA THR A 35 0.90 -23.19 -19.49
C THR A 35 1.02 -21.68 -19.29
N HIS A 36 0.46 -21.14 -18.21
CA HIS A 36 0.41 -19.71 -17.91
C HIS A 36 0.69 -19.47 -16.43
N VAL A 37 1.50 -18.45 -16.14
CA VAL A 37 1.72 -17.93 -14.79
C VAL A 37 1.24 -16.49 -14.75
N LEU A 38 0.29 -16.20 -13.86
CA LEU A 38 -0.20 -14.85 -13.60
C LEU A 38 0.35 -14.42 -12.24
N VAL A 39 1.22 -13.42 -12.23
CA VAL A 39 1.74 -12.83 -11.00
C VAL A 39 0.91 -11.59 -10.69
N ASP A 40 0.10 -11.65 -9.65
CA ASP A 40 -0.74 -10.55 -9.21
C ASP A 40 -0.01 -9.63 -8.23
N GLU A 41 -0.47 -8.39 -8.11
CA GLU A 41 0.03 -7.38 -7.18
C GLU A 41 1.55 -7.19 -7.17
N VAL A 42 2.18 -7.21 -8.35
CA VAL A 42 3.64 -7.06 -8.48
C VAL A 42 4.19 -5.72 -7.97
N HIS A 43 3.31 -4.79 -7.62
CA HIS A 43 3.64 -3.49 -7.06
C HIS A 43 4.01 -3.51 -5.58
N GLU A 44 3.72 -4.59 -4.85
CA GLU A 44 4.04 -4.69 -3.42
C GLU A 44 5.55 -4.84 -3.13
N ARG A 45 6.36 -5.19 -4.14
CA ARG A 45 7.84 -5.27 -4.06
C ARG A 45 8.35 -6.08 -2.85
N THR A 46 7.64 -7.14 -2.49
CA THR A 46 8.10 -8.08 -1.45
C THR A 46 9.32 -8.86 -1.96
N VAL A 47 10.19 -9.28 -1.05
CA VAL A 47 11.41 -10.04 -1.38
C VAL A 47 11.06 -11.33 -2.12
N GLU A 48 10.00 -12.02 -1.69
CA GLU A 48 9.52 -13.24 -2.33
C GLU A 48 9.04 -12.98 -3.76
N ASN A 49 8.35 -11.86 -3.99
CA ASN A 49 7.86 -11.52 -5.32
C ASN A 49 9.01 -11.16 -6.27
N ASP A 50 9.97 -10.35 -5.81
CA ASP A 50 11.15 -10.02 -6.62
C ASP A 50 11.98 -11.28 -6.96
N PHE A 51 12.12 -12.21 -6.01
CA PHE A 51 12.77 -13.50 -6.25
C PHE A 51 11.98 -14.39 -7.24
N LEU A 52 10.64 -14.38 -7.16
CA LEU A 52 9.80 -15.05 -8.14
C LEU A 52 9.99 -14.46 -9.54
N LEU A 53 9.99 -13.13 -9.66
CA LEU A 53 10.20 -12.45 -10.96
C LEU A 53 11.56 -12.79 -11.56
N LEU A 54 12.62 -12.85 -10.75
CA LEU A 54 13.95 -13.32 -11.16
C LEU A 54 13.88 -14.76 -11.70
N THR A 55 13.28 -15.67 -10.94
CA THR A 55 13.20 -17.08 -11.32
C THR A 55 12.38 -17.29 -12.60
N LEU A 56 11.27 -16.57 -12.75
CA LEU A 56 10.42 -16.63 -13.93
C LEU A 56 11.11 -16.02 -15.17
N ARG A 57 11.88 -14.95 -14.99
CA ARG A 57 12.70 -14.38 -16.06
C ARG A 57 13.75 -15.37 -16.52
N ASP A 58 14.53 -15.94 -15.60
CA ASP A 58 15.56 -16.94 -15.92
C ASP A 58 14.96 -18.17 -16.65
N LEU A 59 13.76 -18.60 -16.24
CA LEU A 59 13.02 -19.65 -16.93
C LEU A 59 12.61 -19.23 -18.34
N THR A 60 12.12 -18.01 -18.53
CA THR A 60 11.72 -17.48 -19.84
C THR A 60 12.93 -17.38 -20.77
N ASP A 61 14.06 -16.83 -20.29
CA ASP A 61 15.31 -16.72 -21.03
C ASP A 61 15.85 -18.11 -21.43
N ARG A 62 15.76 -19.11 -20.54
CA ARG A 62 16.10 -20.52 -20.85
C ARG A 62 15.21 -21.12 -21.94
N ILE A 63 13.93 -20.76 -21.96
CA ILE A 63 12.99 -21.23 -22.99
C ILE A 63 13.34 -20.60 -24.34
N GLU A 64 13.62 -19.29 -24.37
CA GLU A 64 14.01 -18.58 -25.60
C GLU A 64 15.35 -19.07 -26.17
N ASP A 65 16.32 -19.36 -25.29
CA ASP A 65 17.64 -19.90 -25.66
C ASP A 65 17.60 -21.38 -26.09
N GLY A 66 16.43 -22.06 -26.03
CA GLY A 66 16.30 -23.49 -26.33
C GLY A 66 16.98 -24.41 -25.31
N LYS A 67 17.26 -23.91 -24.11
CA LYS A 67 17.88 -24.66 -22.99
C LYS A 67 16.86 -25.35 -22.09
N SER A 68 15.60 -25.00 -22.21
CA SER A 68 14.49 -25.67 -21.53
C SER A 68 14.02 -26.88 -22.34
N GLN A 69 13.64 -27.97 -21.67
CA GLN A 69 13.12 -29.18 -22.30
C GLN A 69 11.60 -29.15 -22.53
N ARG A 70 10.96 -27.99 -22.25
CA ARG A 70 9.51 -27.84 -22.37
C ARG A 70 9.01 -28.10 -23.77
N GLN A 71 7.93 -28.87 -23.87
CA GLN A 71 7.24 -29.10 -25.14
C GLN A 71 6.39 -27.89 -25.57
N HIS A 72 5.96 -27.06 -24.61
CA HIS A 72 5.07 -25.94 -24.84
C HIS A 72 5.60 -24.64 -24.20
N PRO A 73 5.49 -23.50 -24.92
CA PRO A 73 5.96 -22.21 -24.40
C PRO A 73 5.17 -21.79 -23.15
N LEU A 74 5.87 -21.40 -22.09
CA LEU A 74 5.27 -20.81 -20.90
C LEU A 74 4.92 -19.35 -21.19
N ARG A 75 3.74 -18.90 -20.77
CA ARG A 75 3.38 -17.47 -20.80
C ARG A 75 3.36 -16.89 -19.40
N VAL A 76 4.09 -15.80 -19.20
CA VAL A 76 4.08 -15.05 -17.92
C VAL A 76 3.32 -13.75 -18.12
N CYS A 77 2.37 -13.47 -17.22
CA CYS A 77 1.62 -12.23 -17.18
C CYS A 77 1.80 -11.58 -15.81
N LEU A 78 2.12 -10.29 -15.81
CA LEU A 78 2.34 -9.50 -14.59
C LEU A 78 1.17 -8.52 -14.46
N MET A 79 0.47 -8.56 -13.33
CA MET A 79 -0.71 -7.73 -13.06
C MET A 79 -0.42 -6.78 -11.90
N SER A 80 -0.85 -5.53 -12.05
CA SER A 80 -0.74 -4.50 -11.02
C SER A 80 -1.82 -3.44 -11.18
N ALA A 81 -2.31 -2.95 -10.05
CA ALA A 81 -3.21 -1.79 -10.00
C ALA A 81 -2.49 -0.42 -10.12
N THR A 82 -1.23 -0.31 -9.70
CA THR A 82 -0.59 1.00 -9.43
C THR A 82 0.84 1.16 -9.95
N MET A 83 1.46 0.10 -10.51
CA MET A 83 2.89 0.12 -10.83
C MET A 83 3.22 0.92 -12.10
N ASP A 84 4.38 1.58 -12.08
CA ASP A 84 5.07 1.99 -13.31
C ASP A 84 5.54 0.75 -14.10
N SER A 85 4.68 0.33 -15.03
CA SER A 85 4.92 -0.74 -16.00
C SER A 85 6.27 -0.65 -16.74
N LYS A 86 6.90 0.52 -16.85
CA LYS A 86 8.16 0.69 -17.58
C LYS A 86 9.29 -0.14 -16.98
N VAL A 87 9.41 -0.15 -15.65
CA VAL A 87 10.50 -0.87 -14.96
C VAL A 87 10.41 -2.36 -15.23
N LEU A 88 9.20 -2.94 -15.24
CA LEU A 88 9.02 -4.35 -15.56
C LEU A 88 9.27 -4.65 -17.04
N ILE A 89 8.82 -3.78 -17.95
CA ILE A 89 9.08 -3.95 -19.39
C ILE A 89 10.58 -3.90 -19.67
N GLU A 90 11.32 -3.00 -19.03
CA GLU A 90 12.78 -2.94 -19.15
C GLU A 90 13.44 -4.19 -18.56
N TYR A 91 12.94 -4.69 -17.43
CA TYR A 91 13.46 -5.88 -16.77
C TYR A 91 13.24 -7.17 -17.57
N PHE A 92 12.03 -7.39 -18.12
CA PHE A 92 11.70 -8.56 -18.95
C PHE A 92 12.07 -8.38 -20.43
N GLY A 93 12.47 -7.17 -20.84
CA GLY A 93 12.96 -6.89 -22.18
C GLY A 93 11.96 -6.12 -23.08
N LYS A 94 12.52 -5.41 -24.07
CA LYS A 94 11.81 -4.45 -24.94
C LYS A 94 10.65 -5.01 -25.76
N GLY A 95 10.49 -6.34 -25.81
CA GLY A 95 9.38 -7.03 -26.48
C GLY A 95 8.13 -7.22 -25.61
N THR A 96 8.16 -6.86 -24.32
CA THR A 96 7.07 -7.12 -23.39
C THR A 96 5.84 -6.24 -23.70
N PRO A 97 4.71 -6.83 -24.13
CA PRO A 97 3.52 -6.04 -24.45
C PRO A 97 2.88 -5.51 -23.17
N ARG A 98 2.49 -4.23 -23.19
CA ARG A 98 1.72 -3.62 -22.11
C ARG A 98 0.26 -3.50 -22.50
N VAL A 99 -0.61 -4.10 -21.70
CA VAL A 99 -2.06 -3.91 -21.78
C VAL A 99 -2.49 -3.04 -20.60
N CYS A 100 -3.19 -1.94 -20.88
CA CYS A 100 -3.76 -1.08 -19.85
C CYS A 100 -5.28 -1.19 -19.93
N PHE A 101 -5.91 -1.57 -18.83
CA PHE A 101 -7.36 -1.61 -18.73
C PHE A 101 -7.85 -0.28 -18.14
N PRO A 102 -8.73 0.47 -18.84
CA PRO A 102 -9.34 1.65 -18.25
C PRO A 102 -10.23 1.20 -17.09
N GLY A 103 -9.78 1.45 -15.86
CA GLY A 103 -10.51 1.08 -14.67
C GLY A 103 -11.91 1.70 -14.68
N ARG A 104 -12.91 0.92 -14.25
CA ARG A 104 -14.20 1.47 -13.84
C ARG A 104 -14.09 1.79 -12.36
N THR A 105 -13.83 3.05 -12.05
CA THR A 105 -13.87 3.52 -10.67
C THR A 105 -15.25 4.09 -10.39
N PHE A 106 -15.80 3.75 -9.22
CA PHE A 106 -16.84 4.59 -8.63
C PHE A 106 -16.17 5.80 -8.00
N PRO A 107 -16.81 6.98 -7.96
CA PRO A 107 -16.21 8.16 -7.35
C PRO A 107 -15.91 7.87 -5.87
N VAL A 108 -14.64 8.00 -5.47
CA VAL A 108 -14.20 7.90 -4.08
C VAL A 108 -13.79 9.30 -3.64
N THR A 109 -14.44 9.80 -2.58
CA THR A 109 -14.05 11.07 -1.96
C THR A 109 -12.90 10.83 -1.01
N THR A 110 -11.79 11.54 -1.22
CA THR A 110 -10.65 11.54 -0.31
C THR A 110 -10.82 12.64 0.73
N LEU A 111 -10.67 12.27 2.01
CA LEU A 111 -10.60 13.19 3.14
C LEU A 111 -9.22 13.05 3.78
N HIS A 112 -8.65 14.17 4.19
CA HIS A 112 -7.33 14.22 4.83
C HIS A 112 -7.45 14.40 6.35
N LEU A 113 -6.31 14.47 7.04
CA LEU A 113 -6.27 14.48 8.50
C LEU A 113 -7.00 15.72 9.08
N GLU A 114 -6.90 16.86 8.42
CA GLU A 114 -7.61 18.09 8.77
C GLU A 114 -9.13 17.93 8.72
N ASP A 115 -9.66 17.18 7.74
CA ASP A 115 -11.09 16.90 7.61
C ASP A 115 -11.52 15.96 8.74
N ALA A 116 -10.72 14.95 9.04
CA ALA A 116 -10.98 14.02 10.14
C ALA A 116 -11.08 14.76 11.48
N LEU A 117 -10.15 15.66 11.76
CA LEU A 117 -10.15 16.49 12.97
C LEU A 117 -11.35 17.44 13.00
N TYR A 118 -11.68 18.05 11.86
CA TYR A 118 -12.83 18.95 11.73
C TYR A 118 -14.16 18.23 12.00
N LEU A 119 -14.39 17.10 11.32
CA LEU A 119 -15.63 16.33 11.40
C LEU A 119 -15.89 15.77 12.80
N THR A 120 -14.84 15.23 13.43
CA THR A 120 -14.94 14.59 14.76
C THR A 120 -14.90 15.61 15.90
N ARG A 121 -14.36 16.81 15.66
CA ARG A 121 -13.99 17.77 16.71
C ARG A 121 -13.10 17.13 17.78
N HIS A 122 -12.20 16.25 17.34
CA HIS A 122 -11.32 15.49 18.20
C HIS A 122 -10.46 16.42 19.07
N GLN A 123 -10.43 16.15 20.37
CA GLN A 123 -9.65 16.92 21.33
C GLN A 123 -8.31 16.24 21.57
N VAL A 124 -7.23 17.02 21.44
CA VAL A 124 -5.88 16.54 21.72
C VAL A 124 -5.65 16.48 23.22
N ASP A 125 -5.40 15.29 23.74
CA ASP A 125 -4.95 15.08 25.11
C ASP A 125 -3.42 15.27 25.19
N PRO A 126 -2.91 16.27 25.94
CA PRO A 126 -1.48 16.52 26.07
C PRO A 126 -0.68 15.37 26.70
N GLN A 127 -1.35 14.46 27.42
CA GLN A 127 -0.73 13.30 28.06
C GLN A 127 -0.73 12.06 27.18
N ALA A 128 -1.53 12.05 26.11
CA ALA A 128 -1.64 10.89 25.24
C ALA A 128 -0.34 10.60 24.51
N ASP A 129 -0.04 9.31 24.34
CA ASP A 129 1.21 8.88 23.75
C ASP A 129 1.39 9.36 22.30
N TRP A 130 0.32 9.66 21.56
CA TRP A 130 0.37 10.21 20.20
C TRP A 130 0.44 11.74 20.15
N CYS A 131 0.53 12.41 21.29
CA CYS A 131 0.73 13.85 21.38
C CYS A 131 2.22 14.18 21.51
N ARG A 132 2.71 15.14 20.72
CA ARG A 132 4.13 15.57 20.70
C ARG A 132 4.58 16.15 22.04
N THR A 133 3.68 16.80 22.77
CA THR A 133 3.99 17.44 24.05
C THR A 133 4.05 16.44 25.20
N SER A 134 3.54 15.21 25.01
CA SER A 134 3.58 14.16 26.02
C SER A 134 5.02 13.73 26.31
N LEU A 135 5.24 13.12 27.48
CA LEU A 135 6.54 12.54 27.82
C LEU A 135 6.98 11.47 26.80
N ALA A 136 6.05 10.68 26.27
CA ALA A 136 6.33 9.68 25.26
C ALA A 136 6.72 10.32 23.92
N GLY A 137 5.99 11.36 23.49
CA GLY A 137 6.29 12.14 22.29
C GLY A 137 7.65 12.81 22.33
N GLN A 138 7.97 13.47 23.44
CA GLN A 138 9.28 14.11 23.63
C GLN A 138 10.43 13.10 23.59
N ARG A 139 10.26 11.92 24.20
CA ARG A 139 11.28 10.85 24.16
C ARG A 139 11.52 10.33 22.75
N ARG A 140 10.46 10.15 21.94
CA ARG A 140 10.62 9.71 20.54
C ARG A 140 11.31 10.78 19.69
N LEU A 141 10.94 12.05 19.85
CA LEU A 141 11.59 13.16 19.15
C LEU A 141 13.09 13.23 19.48
N GLN A 142 13.46 13.10 20.75
CA GLN A 142 14.87 13.06 21.16
C GLN A 142 15.62 11.88 20.53
N ARG A 143 15.00 10.70 20.48
CA ARG A 143 15.59 9.52 19.86
C ARG A 143 15.77 9.69 18.35
N LYS A 144 14.76 10.21 17.66
CA LYS A 144 14.80 10.48 16.22
C LYS A 144 15.89 11.50 15.87
N GLN A 145 16.03 12.55 16.67
CA GLN A 145 17.11 13.53 16.53
C GLN A 145 18.50 12.92 16.70
N ALA A 146 18.66 11.92 17.56
CA ALA A 146 19.91 11.21 17.73
C ALA A 146 20.22 10.25 16.56
N GLU A 147 19.19 9.69 15.92
CA GLU A 147 19.32 8.70 14.83
C GLU A 147 19.44 9.35 13.43
N GLU A 148 18.73 10.45 13.14
CA GLU A 148 18.60 11.03 11.79
C GLU A 148 19.51 12.25 11.50
N GLY A 149 20.18 12.81 12.51
CA GLY A 149 21.09 13.95 12.33
C GLY A 149 20.41 15.23 11.79
N GLN A 150 21.17 16.11 11.12
CA GLN A 150 20.72 17.45 10.68
C GLN A 150 19.65 17.46 9.56
N ASN A 151 19.18 16.31 9.09
CA ASN A 151 18.25 16.21 7.96
C ASN A 151 16.77 16.17 8.38
N GLU A 152 16.46 16.49 9.65
CA GLU A 152 15.10 16.43 10.20
C GLU A 152 14.22 17.55 9.62
N VAL A 153 13.08 17.17 9.03
CA VAL A 153 12.05 18.12 8.60
C VAL A 153 11.31 18.62 9.83
N ARG A 154 11.50 19.90 10.17
CA ARG A 154 10.81 20.56 11.29
C ARG A 154 9.29 20.45 11.15
N HIS A 155 8.64 19.99 12.23
CA HIS A 155 7.18 19.92 12.29
C HIS A 155 6.55 21.33 12.29
N PRO A 156 5.47 21.58 11.50
CA PRO A 156 4.86 22.89 11.42
C PRO A 156 4.16 23.31 12.71
N THR A 157 4.20 24.61 12.99
CA THR A 157 3.47 25.28 14.06
C THR A 157 2.01 25.56 13.68
N GLU A 158 1.16 25.89 14.66
CA GLU A 158 -0.25 26.24 14.43
C GLU A 158 -0.41 27.36 13.38
N GLY A 159 0.41 28.41 13.45
CA GLY A 159 0.38 29.51 12.48
C GLY A 159 0.95 29.17 11.10
N GLU A 160 1.78 28.13 10.99
CA GLU A 160 2.22 27.60 9.70
C GLU A 160 1.14 26.71 9.09
N TRP A 161 0.46 25.90 9.90
CA TRP A 161 -0.71 25.12 9.46
C TRP A 161 -1.85 26.03 8.99
N ALA A 162 -2.18 27.07 9.73
CA ALA A 162 -3.20 28.04 9.34
C ALA A 162 -2.89 28.74 8.00
N ARG A 163 -1.61 28.95 7.69
CA ARG A 163 -1.19 29.51 6.38
C ARG A 163 -1.29 28.50 5.24
N ARG A 164 -1.07 27.21 5.53
CA ARG A 164 -1.14 26.12 4.53
C ARG A 164 -2.57 25.70 4.24
N LEU A 165 -3.39 25.64 5.28
CA LEU A 165 -4.78 25.19 5.22
C LEU A 165 -5.70 26.41 5.27
N SER A 166 -5.95 27.02 4.11
CA SER A 166 -6.80 28.21 3.99
C SER A 166 -8.24 28.03 4.50
N ARG A 167 -8.68 26.79 4.69
CA ARG A 167 -10.03 26.40 5.13
C ARG A 167 -10.10 25.81 6.54
N ALA A 168 -8.97 25.64 7.24
CA ALA A 168 -8.98 24.95 8.52
C ALA A 168 -9.36 25.88 9.68
N ASP A 169 -10.29 25.43 10.51
CA ASP A 169 -10.62 26.07 11.79
C ASP A 169 -9.37 26.16 12.69
N GLY A 170 -9.30 27.18 13.55
CA GLY A 170 -8.19 27.37 14.49
C GLY A 170 -8.00 26.17 15.41
N GLY A 171 -9.11 25.50 15.77
CA GLY A 171 -9.07 24.24 16.53
C GLY A 171 -8.33 23.11 15.80
N VAL A 172 -8.53 22.98 14.48
CA VAL A 172 -7.87 21.96 13.65
C VAL A 172 -6.38 22.25 13.52
N CYS A 173 -6.01 23.51 13.24
CA CYS A 173 -4.60 23.91 13.14
C CYS A 173 -3.84 23.66 14.45
N ARG A 174 -4.48 23.94 15.60
CA ARG A 174 -3.93 23.69 16.92
C ARG A 174 -3.77 22.19 17.19
N ALA A 175 -4.75 21.38 16.78
CA ALA A 175 -4.67 19.93 16.92
C ALA A 175 -3.51 19.37 16.08
N LEU A 176 -3.44 19.73 14.80
CA LEU A 176 -2.37 19.31 13.89
C LEU A 176 -0.99 19.66 14.41
N ALA A 177 -0.80 20.84 15.01
CA ALA A 177 0.49 21.26 15.57
C ALA A 177 0.97 20.38 16.75
N GLN A 178 0.05 19.67 17.41
CA GLN A 178 0.33 18.85 18.58
C GLN A 178 0.38 17.34 18.30
N LEU A 179 -0.15 16.88 17.16
CA LEU A 179 -0.14 15.46 16.80
C LEU A 179 1.27 14.98 16.45
N ASP A 180 1.65 13.81 16.98
CA ASP A 180 2.84 13.09 16.57
C ASP A 180 2.49 12.19 15.37
N LEU A 181 2.92 12.59 14.17
CA LEU A 181 2.62 11.88 12.92
C LEU A 181 3.35 10.53 12.80
N ASP A 182 4.34 10.27 13.64
CA ASP A 182 5.03 8.97 13.70
C ASP A 182 4.27 7.94 14.54
N CYS A 183 3.13 8.33 15.15
CA CYS A 183 2.31 7.46 16.00
C CYS A 183 0.85 7.42 15.55
N VAL A 184 0.24 6.25 15.65
CA VAL A 184 -1.17 6.07 15.32
C VAL A 184 -2.04 6.60 16.47
N ASN A 185 -2.88 7.58 16.17
CA ASN A 185 -3.88 8.08 17.11
C ASN A 185 -5.16 7.21 17.05
N HIS A 186 -5.20 6.16 17.87
CA HIS A 186 -6.37 5.27 17.98
C HIS A 186 -7.64 5.95 18.52
N ALA A 187 -7.49 7.04 19.29
CA ALA A 187 -8.64 7.79 19.79
C ALA A 187 -9.35 8.53 18.65
N LEU A 188 -8.60 9.18 17.76
CA LEU A 188 -9.14 9.81 16.55
C LEU A 188 -9.81 8.79 15.62
N ILE A 189 -9.21 7.60 15.45
CA ILE A 189 -9.83 6.52 14.66
C ILE A 189 -11.18 6.12 15.28
N THR A 190 -11.25 5.99 16.60
CA THR A 190 -12.49 5.65 17.31
C THR A 190 -13.54 6.73 17.12
N ASP A 191 -13.16 8.01 17.24
CA ASP A 191 -14.05 9.15 17.02
C ASP A 191 -14.55 9.21 15.58
N LEU A 192 -13.69 8.92 14.59
CA LEU A 192 -14.06 8.85 13.17
C LEU A 192 -15.09 7.75 12.91
N VAL A 193 -14.87 6.55 13.45
CA VAL A 193 -15.81 5.43 13.32
C VAL A 193 -17.14 5.80 13.98
N CYS A 194 -17.11 6.36 15.19
CA CYS A 194 -18.32 6.80 15.89
C CYS A 194 -19.06 7.90 15.12
N TRP A 195 -18.34 8.87 14.57
CA TRP A 195 -18.89 9.94 13.75
C TRP A 195 -19.55 9.39 12.49
N TYR A 196 -18.89 8.47 11.78
CA TYR A 196 -19.40 7.84 10.55
C TYR A 196 -20.74 7.16 10.78
N PHE A 197 -20.86 6.37 11.84
CA PHE A 197 -22.11 5.68 12.17
C PHE A 197 -23.22 6.63 12.67
N ARG A 198 -22.88 7.73 13.36
CA ARG A 198 -23.87 8.70 13.86
C ARG A 198 -24.41 9.63 12.77
N LYS A 199 -23.60 9.98 11.77
CA LYS A 199 -23.91 10.99 10.75
C LYS A 199 -24.33 10.42 9.39
N GLY A 200 -24.49 9.09 9.28
CA GLY A 200 -25.00 8.46 8.06
C GLY A 200 -23.95 8.34 6.95
N GLY A 201 -22.67 8.24 7.31
CA GLY A 201 -21.59 8.00 6.36
C GLY A 201 -21.21 9.20 5.49
N LEU A 202 -20.92 8.95 4.20
CA LEU A 202 -20.29 9.93 3.30
C LEU A 202 -21.18 11.14 2.99
N GLN A 203 -22.50 10.97 2.91
CA GLN A 203 -23.40 12.10 2.67
C GLN A 203 -23.33 13.10 3.82
N GLY A 204 -23.30 12.62 5.07
CA GLY A 204 -23.08 13.47 6.24
C GLY A 204 -21.68 14.11 6.29
N ALA A 205 -20.68 13.51 5.63
CA ALA A 205 -19.33 14.10 5.48
C ALA A 205 -19.35 15.28 4.51
N LEU A 206 -19.91 15.05 3.33
CA LEU A 206 -19.97 16.03 2.25
C LEU A 206 -20.85 17.22 2.64
N ASP A 207 -21.97 16.99 3.33
CA ASP A 207 -22.84 18.04 3.82
C ASP A 207 -22.16 18.87 4.93
N ALA A 208 -21.33 18.24 5.78
CA ALA A 208 -20.62 18.94 6.85
C ALA A 208 -19.42 19.76 6.34
N ILE A 209 -18.70 19.27 5.31
CA ILE A 209 -17.54 19.95 4.74
C ILE A 209 -17.95 20.99 3.70
N GLY A 210 -19.00 20.73 2.91
CA GLY A 210 -19.48 21.65 1.87
C GLY A 210 -20.27 22.85 2.40
N ALA A 211 -20.69 22.83 3.68
CA ALA A 211 -21.39 23.93 4.35
C ALA A 211 -20.45 24.90 5.10
N ALA A 212 -19.14 24.65 5.12
CA ALA A 212 -18.10 25.47 5.74
C ALA A 212 -17.33 26.28 4.69
#